data_AF-A0A4S4C763-F1
#
_entry.id   AF-A0A4S4C763-F1
#
_cell.length_a   1.000
_cell.length_b   1.000
_cell.length_c   1.000
_cell.angle_alpha   90.00
_cell.angle_beta   90.00
_cell.angle_gamma   90.00
#
_symmetry.space_group_name_H-M   'P 1'
#
loop_
_entity.id
_entity.type
_entity.pdbx_description
1 polymer ?
#
loop_
_entity_poly.entity_id
_entity_poly.type
_entity_poly.pdbx_seq_one_letter_code
_entity_poly.pdbx_strand_id
1 'polypeptide(L)'
;MGGVSKLGESFGQYLRNLRKQAGLTLKELGMSTDLSYSYLSQLERGERGGVKKIPSPEILKKLHKPLGVRYAELMVKAGHMKYEDLDDYLLGEEPELDDESKQMILMESMEKKERIERKIREIEEIQIENKIILKALERDLEWVLNRSSATYKGIPIDDNDRYDIRKFLEYHFHERTAPDKSEWPLPSNWKEIHFPTSETTEE
;
A
#
# COMPACT_ATOMS: atom_id res chain seq x y z
N MET A 1 -31.28 20.63 2.70
CA MET A 1 -31.86 19.76 1.67
C MET A 1 -30.92 18.59 1.44
N GLY A 2 -31.26 17.41 1.95
CA GLY A 2 -30.59 16.14 1.69
C GLY A 2 -31.65 15.14 1.26
N GLY A 3 -31.45 14.54 0.09
CA GLY A 3 -32.48 13.95 -0.77
C GLY A 3 -33.44 12.97 -0.10
N VAL A 4 -34.72 13.27 -0.25
CA VAL A 4 -35.83 12.31 -0.18
C VAL A 4 -35.50 11.15 -1.10
N SER A 5 -35.25 9.97 -0.52
CA SER A 5 -34.93 8.75 -1.26
C SER A 5 -36.10 8.38 -2.16
N LYS A 6 -35.86 8.34 -3.47
CA LYS A 6 -36.79 7.89 -4.51
C LYS A 6 -37.23 6.44 -4.17
N LEU A 7 -38.52 6.23 -3.95
CA LEU A 7 -39.11 4.90 -3.73
C LEU A 7 -38.75 3.99 -4.93
N GLY A 8 -37.94 2.95 -4.68
CA GLY A 8 -37.63 1.89 -5.65
C GLY A 8 -36.15 1.57 -5.88
N GLU A 9 -35.19 2.29 -5.27
CA GLU A 9 -33.76 2.02 -5.46
C GLU A 9 -33.29 0.79 -4.66
N SER A 10 -32.63 -0.16 -5.33
CA SER A 10 -32.02 -1.32 -4.65
C SER A 10 -30.79 -0.89 -3.84
N PHE A 11 -30.46 -1.63 -2.78
CA PHE A 11 -29.26 -1.35 -1.98
C PHE A 11 -27.97 -1.31 -2.82
N GLY A 12 -27.85 -2.17 -3.83
CA GLY A 12 -26.72 -2.15 -4.76
C GLY A 12 -26.63 -0.85 -5.58
N GLN A 13 -27.77 -0.36 -6.08
CA GLN A 13 -27.83 0.91 -6.80
C GLN A 13 -27.52 2.10 -5.87
N TYR A 14 -27.97 2.04 -4.62
CA TYR A 14 -27.62 3.03 -3.59
C TYR A 14 -26.11 3.08 -3.35
N LEU A 15 -25.45 1.94 -3.14
CA LEU A 15 -23.99 1.88 -3.00
C LEU A 15 -23.25 2.43 -4.23
N ARG A 16 -23.74 2.11 -5.43
CA ARG A 16 -23.17 2.63 -6.68
C ARG A 16 -23.24 4.15 -6.75
N ASN A 17 -24.33 4.74 -6.29
CA ASN A 17 -24.48 6.20 -6.25
C ASN A 17 -23.51 6.82 -5.24
N LEU A 18 -23.41 6.26 -4.03
CA LEU A 18 -22.46 6.74 -3.02
C LEU A 18 -21.01 6.69 -3.53
N ARG A 19 -20.62 5.59 -4.16
CA ARG A 19 -19.27 5.44 -4.72
C ARG A 19 -18.99 6.51 -5.78
N LYS A 20 -19.95 6.75 -6.68
CA LYS A 20 -19.83 7.80 -7.70
C LYS A 20 -19.80 9.20 -7.10
N GLN A 21 -20.58 9.47 -6.05
CA GLN A 21 -20.56 10.75 -5.33
C GLN A 21 -19.23 10.98 -4.61
N ALA A 22 -18.61 9.93 -4.08
CA ALA A 22 -17.27 9.95 -3.51
C ALA A 22 -16.16 10.06 -4.57
N GLY A 23 -16.49 10.04 -5.87
CA GLY A 23 -15.52 10.11 -6.96
C GLY A 23 -14.66 8.85 -7.13
N LEU A 24 -15.07 7.72 -6.54
CA LEU A 24 -14.27 6.49 -6.51
C LEU A 24 -14.61 5.56 -7.68
N THR A 25 -13.59 4.94 -8.25
CA THR A 25 -13.72 3.74 -9.09
C THR A 25 -13.97 2.51 -8.20
N LEU A 26 -14.44 1.41 -8.79
CA LEU A 26 -14.60 0.14 -8.07
C LEU A 26 -13.25 -0.40 -7.56
N LYS A 27 -12.16 -0.15 -8.31
CA LYS A 27 -10.80 -0.58 -7.94
C LYS A 27 -10.31 0.18 -6.70
N GLU A 28 -10.47 1.50 -6.69
CA GLU A 28 -10.11 2.35 -5.54
C GLU A 28 -10.94 2.00 -4.30
N LEU A 29 -12.25 1.78 -4.47
CA LEU A 29 -13.09 1.32 -3.36
C LEU A 29 -12.62 -0.03 -2.83
N GLY A 30 -12.31 -0.98 -3.72
CA GLY A 30 -11.78 -2.31 -3.34
C GLY A 30 -10.47 -2.22 -2.55
N MET A 31 -9.53 -1.40 -3.01
CA MET A 31 -8.27 -1.15 -2.30
C MET A 31 -8.49 -0.55 -0.91
N SER A 32 -9.40 0.44 -0.79
CA SER A 32 -9.66 1.11 0.50
C SER A 32 -10.40 0.23 1.53
N THR A 33 -11.14 -0.78 1.06
CA THR A 33 -12.01 -1.62 1.88
C THR A 33 -11.49 -3.04 2.07
N ASP A 34 -10.40 -3.41 1.38
CA ASP A 34 -9.93 -4.79 1.30
C ASP A 34 -11.04 -5.74 0.83
N LEU A 35 -11.77 -5.32 -0.21
CA LEU A 35 -12.83 -6.08 -0.88
C LEU A 35 -12.47 -6.26 -2.34
N SER A 36 -12.74 -7.45 -2.89
CA SER A 36 -12.42 -7.71 -4.28
C SER A 36 -13.32 -6.89 -5.22
N TYR A 37 -12.76 -6.47 -6.36
CA TYR A 37 -13.51 -5.79 -7.42
C TYR A 37 -14.76 -6.58 -7.83
N SER A 38 -14.61 -7.89 -8.01
CA SER A 38 -15.72 -8.79 -8.36
C SER A 38 -16.82 -8.77 -7.31
N TYR A 39 -16.46 -8.78 -6.01
CA TYR A 39 -17.42 -8.68 -4.92
C TYR A 39 -18.19 -7.35 -4.95
N LEU A 40 -17.48 -6.22 -5.09
CA LEU A 40 -18.11 -4.89 -5.15
C LEU A 40 -19.00 -4.73 -6.39
N SER A 41 -18.57 -5.24 -7.55
CA SER A 41 -19.36 -5.22 -8.78
C SER A 41 -20.66 -6.04 -8.64
N GLN A 42 -20.57 -7.25 -8.06
CA GLN A 42 -21.75 -8.06 -7.78
C GLN A 42 -22.70 -7.37 -6.80
N LEU A 43 -22.14 -6.69 -5.80
CA LEU A 43 -22.90 -5.96 -4.80
C LEU A 43 -23.68 -4.79 -5.42
N GLU A 44 -23.04 -3.98 -6.26
CA GLU A 44 -23.67 -2.83 -6.93
C GLU A 44 -24.75 -3.23 -7.95
N ARG A 45 -24.55 -4.35 -8.66
CA ARG A 45 -25.52 -4.83 -9.66
C ARG A 45 -26.74 -5.50 -9.05
N GLY A 46 -26.71 -5.84 -7.75
CA GLY A 46 -27.79 -6.59 -7.12
C GLY A 46 -27.97 -8.01 -7.67
N GLU A 47 -27.00 -8.53 -8.44
CA GLU A 47 -27.01 -9.87 -9.06
C GLU A 47 -26.95 -11.01 -8.05
N ARG A 48 -26.83 -10.65 -6.78
CA ARG A 48 -27.25 -11.52 -5.71
C ARG A 48 -28.81 -11.55 -5.67
N GLY A 49 -29.43 -12.30 -6.59
CA GLY A 49 -30.87 -12.64 -6.55
C GLY A 49 -31.22 -13.57 -5.38
N GLY A 50 -32.14 -13.16 -4.51
CA GLY A 50 -32.74 -13.96 -3.43
C GLY A 50 -32.38 -13.54 -2.00
N VAL A 51 -33.30 -13.80 -1.07
CA VAL A 51 -33.45 -13.39 0.36
C VAL A 51 -32.19 -13.51 1.27
N LYS A 52 -31.07 -14.08 0.82
CA LYS A 52 -29.85 -14.36 1.62
C LYS A 52 -28.73 -13.31 1.56
N LYS A 53 -28.96 -12.10 1.02
CA LYS A 53 -27.88 -11.35 0.33
C LYS A 53 -27.68 -9.89 0.78
N ILE A 54 -27.92 -9.63 2.06
CA ILE A 54 -27.53 -8.37 2.70
C ILE A 54 -26.04 -8.49 3.10
N PRO A 55 -25.14 -7.54 2.77
CA PRO A 55 -23.76 -7.59 3.25
C PRO A 55 -23.72 -7.65 4.76
N SER A 56 -22.79 -8.41 5.35
CA SER A 56 -22.71 -8.48 6.80
C SER A 56 -22.41 -7.09 7.39
N PRO A 57 -22.79 -6.85 8.66
CA PRO A 57 -22.42 -5.62 9.37
C PRO A 57 -20.93 -5.27 9.25
N GLU A 58 -20.03 -6.27 9.29
CA GLU A 58 -18.60 -6.05 9.08
C GLU A 58 -18.24 -5.49 7.69
N ILE A 59 -18.89 -5.99 6.63
CA ILE A 59 -18.68 -5.47 5.27
C ILE A 59 -19.20 -4.03 5.18
N LEU A 60 -20.37 -3.74 5.77
CA LEU A 60 -20.90 -2.38 5.83
C LEU A 60 -19.97 -1.45 6.64
N LYS A 61 -19.30 -1.98 7.67
CA LYS A 61 -18.31 -1.25 8.48
C LYS A 61 -17.05 -0.91 7.67
N LYS A 62 -16.65 -1.75 6.72
CA LYS A 62 -15.57 -1.44 5.79
C LYS A 62 -15.98 -0.39 4.76
N LEU A 63 -17.22 -0.45 4.27
CA LEU A 63 -17.73 0.43 3.21
C LEU A 63 -18.07 1.84 3.67
N HIS A 64 -18.49 2.05 4.92
CA HIS A 64 -19.07 3.35 5.33
C HIS A 64 -18.08 4.52 5.24
N LYS A 65 -16.82 4.34 5.67
CA LYS A 65 -15.83 5.44 5.67
C LYS A 65 -15.45 5.88 4.24
N PRO A 66 -15.07 4.98 3.32
CA PRO A 66 -14.69 5.39 1.96
C PRO A 66 -15.87 5.97 1.17
N LEU A 67 -17.10 5.53 1.46
CA LEU A 67 -18.31 6.06 0.84
C LEU A 67 -18.81 7.36 1.46
N GLY A 68 -18.18 7.86 2.53
CA GLY A 68 -18.55 9.12 3.17
C GLY A 68 -19.91 9.10 3.87
N VAL A 69 -20.41 7.92 4.26
CA VAL A 69 -21.72 7.75 4.91
C VAL A 69 -21.57 7.21 6.33
N ARG A 70 -22.58 7.47 7.16
CA ARG A 70 -22.61 6.91 8.51
C ARG A 70 -22.85 5.41 8.44
N TYR A 71 -22.20 4.66 9.32
CA TYR A 71 -22.34 3.20 9.38
C TYR A 71 -23.80 2.78 9.60
N ALA A 72 -24.51 3.44 10.52
CA ALA A 72 -25.91 3.15 10.80
C ALA A 72 -26.84 3.40 9.60
N GLU A 73 -26.56 4.41 8.77
CA GLU A 73 -27.33 4.67 7.55
C GLU A 73 -27.22 3.50 6.57
N LEU A 74 -26.02 2.94 6.41
CA LEU A 74 -25.82 1.72 5.61
C LEU A 74 -26.53 0.51 6.23
N MET A 75 -26.51 0.37 7.55
CA MET A 75 -27.20 -0.73 8.26
C MET A 75 -28.72 -0.67 8.01
N VAL A 76 -29.32 0.52 8.09
CA VAL A 76 -30.74 0.72 7.81
C VAL A 76 -31.07 0.45 6.35
N LYS A 77 -30.30 1.00 5.41
CA LYS A 77 -30.51 0.76 3.97
C LYS A 77 -30.30 -0.71 3.57
N ALA A 78 -29.43 -1.41 4.27
CA ALA A 78 -29.21 -2.84 4.10
C ALA A 78 -30.31 -3.69 4.75
N GLY A 79 -31.09 -3.15 5.69
CA GLY A 79 -32.15 -3.84 6.41
C GLY A 79 -31.70 -4.55 7.70
N HIS A 80 -30.52 -4.21 8.22
CA HIS A 80 -30.01 -4.72 9.52
C HIS A 80 -30.49 -3.91 10.72
N MET A 81 -31.08 -2.74 10.51
CA MET A 81 -31.52 -1.82 11.55
C MET A 81 -32.82 -1.16 11.08
N LYS A 82 -33.78 -0.93 12.00
CA LYS A 82 -34.99 -0.19 11.64
C LYS A 82 -34.70 1.30 11.64
N TYR A 83 -35.52 2.06 10.92
CA TYR A 83 -35.41 3.52 10.91
C TYR A 83 -35.72 4.11 12.30
N GLU A 84 -36.62 3.48 13.06
CA GLU A 84 -36.94 3.85 14.44
C GLU A 84 -35.70 3.76 15.36
N ASP A 85 -34.87 2.73 15.18
CA ASP A 85 -33.63 2.55 15.95
C ASP A 85 -32.54 3.54 15.52
N LEU A 86 -32.67 4.15 14.34
CA LEU A 86 -31.71 5.12 13.82
C LEU A 86 -31.80 6.43 14.58
N ASP A 87 -33.01 6.90 14.91
CA ASP A 87 -33.18 8.13 15.68
C ASP A 87 -32.57 7.98 17.09
N ASP A 88 -32.78 6.85 17.77
CA ASP A 88 -32.10 6.54 19.03
C ASP A 88 -30.58 6.45 18.88
N TYR A 89 -30.07 5.94 17.76
CA TYR A 89 -28.64 5.90 17.46
C TYR A 89 -28.04 7.28 17.10
N LEU A 90 -28.82 8.16 16.49
CA LEU A 90 -28.40 9.49 16.03
C LEU A 90 -28.55 10.56 17.11
N LEU A 91 -29.58 10.42 17.95
CA LEU A 91 -29.96 11.34 19.02
C LEU A 91 -29.59 10.82 20.41
N GLY A 92 -29.19 9.56 20.51
CA GLY A 92 -28.56 9.03 21.72
C GLY A 92 -27.31 9.83 22.01
N GLU A 93 -27.19 10.30 23.25
CA GLU A 93 -25.91 10.82 23.73
C GLU A 93 -24.86 9.72 23.54
N GLU A 94 -23.68 10.07 23.03
CA GLU A 94 -22.57 9.12 23.01
C GLU A 94 -22.46 8.55 24.42
N PRO A 95 -22.54 7.22 24.59
CA PRO A 95 -22.49 6.65 25.93
C PRO A 95 -21.21 7.16 26.57
N GLU A 96 -21.34 7.86 27.69
CA GLU A 96 -20.19 8.37 28.42
C GLU A 96 -19.35 7.17 28.82
N LEU A 97 -18.26 6.95 28.08
CA LEU A 97 -17.35 5.86 28.37
C LEU A 97 -16.77 6.12 29.75
N ASP A 98 -16.86 5.13 30.62
CA ASP A 98 -16.19 5.17 31.90
C ASP A 98 -14.67 5.29 31.69
N ASP A 99 -13.96 5.75 32.71
CA ASP A 99 -12.53 6.00 32.61
C ASP A 99 -11.72 4.72 32.34
N GLU A 100 -12.20 3.55 32.77
CA GLU A 100 -11.56 2.25 32.53
C GLU A 100 -11.66 1.86 31.06
N SER A 101 -12.84 2.01 30.45
CA SER A 101 -13.08 1.80 29.02
C SER A 101 -12.24 2.74 28.17
N LYS A 102 -12.14 4.03 28.55
CA LYS A 102 -11.26 5.00 27.87
C LYS A 102 -9.80 4.59 27.96
N GLN A 103 -9.34 4.15 29.14
CA GLN A 103 -7.97 3.67 29.35
C GLN A 103 -7.69 2.40 28.55
N MET A 104 -8.63 1.47 28.47
CA MET A 104 -8.50 0.23 27.70
C MET A 104 -8.36 0.50 26.20
N ILE A 105 -9.21 1.38 25.64
CA ILE A 105 -9.13 1.78 24.23
C ILE A 105 -7.81 2.50 23.95
N LEU A 106 -7.37 3.37 24.86
CA LEU A 106 -6.09 4.06 24.74
C LEU A 106 -4.92 3.06 24.75
N MET A 107 -4.94 2.08 25.65
CA MET A 107 -3.93 1.04 25.75
C MET A 107 -3.86 0.20 24.47
N GLU A 108 -5.00 -0.29 23.95
CA GLU A 108 -5.06 -1.02 22.69
C GLU A 108 -4.53 -0.18 21.50
N SER A 109 -4.88 1.10 21.46
CA SER A 109 -4.38 2.02 20.44
C SER A 109 -2.87 2.23 20.54
N MET A 110 -2.33 2.32 21.76
CA MET A 110 -0.90 2.46 22.01
C MET A 110 -0.13 1.21 21.58
N GLU A 111 -0.59 0.02 21.94
CA GLU A 111 0.03 -1.25 21.52
C GLU A 111 0.06 -1.40 19.98
N LYS A 112 -1.04 -1.01 19.32
CA LYS A 112 -1.10 -1.02 17.85
C LYS A 112 -0.11 -0.03 17.24
N LYS A 113 0.02 1.16 17.83
CA LYS A 113 0.99 2.18 17.42
C LYS A 113 2.42 1.64 17.56
N GLU A 114 2.77 1.08 18.71
CA GLU A 114 4.10 0.49 18.95
C GLU A 114 4.43 -0.63 17.97
N ARG A 115 3.45 -1.48 17.63
CA ARG A 115 3.62 -2.52 16.61
C ARG A 115 3.90 -1.95 15.23
N ILE A 116 3.25 -0.84 14.86
CA ILE A 116 3.50 -0.15 13.58
C ILE A 116 4.90 0.47 13.60
N GLU A 117 5.27 1.15 14.68
CA GLU A 117 6.58 1.79 14.81
C GLU A 117 7.74 0.79 14.76
N ARG A 118 7.57 -0.42 15.32
CA ARG A 118 8.57 -1.50 15.17
C ARG A 118 8.78 -1.90 13.71
N LYS A 119 7.69 -2.08 12.96
CA LYS A 119 7.77 -2.41 11.52
C LYS A 119 8.41 -1.29 10.70
N ILE A 120 8.15 -0.03 11.05
CA ILE A 120 8.79 1.12 10.38
C ILE A 120 10.30 1.06 10.57
N ARG A 121 10.78 0.84 11.80
CA ARG A 121 12.22 0.72 12.08
C ARG A 121 12.89 -0.41 11.29
N GLU A 122 12.25 -1.57 11.23
CA GLU A 122 12.73 -2.72 10.45
C GLU A 122 12.85 -2.39 8.95
N ILE A 123 11.86 -1.68 8.39
CA ILE A 123 11.91 -1.20 7.00
C ILE A 123 13.06 -0.21 6.80
N GLU A 124 13.27 0.72 7.74
CA GLU A 124 14.35 1.70 7.66
C GLU A 124 15.73 1.04 7.67
N GLU A 125 15.94 0.01 8.50
CA GLU A 125 17.18 -0.78 8.53
C GLU A 125 17.45 -1.46 7.17
N ILE A 126 16.43 -2.11 6.59
CA ILE A 126 16.53 -2.73 5.27
C ILE A 126 16.86 -1.68 4.19
N GLN A 127 16.24 -0.50 4.25
CA GLN A 127 16.53 0.58 3.30
C GLN A 127 17.98 1.09 3.42
N ILE A 128 18.54 1.15 4.63
CA ILE A 128 19.93 1.52 4.86
C ILE A 128 20.87 0.46 4.27
N GLU A 129 20.63 -0.82 4.53
CA GLU A 129 21.40 -1.92 3.94
C GLU A 129 21.35 -1.88 2.42
N ASN A 130 20.16 -1.75 1.83
CA ASN A 130 19.99 -1.62 0.38
C ASN A 130 20.77 -0.43 -0.19
N LYS A 131 20.76 0.72 0.49
CA LYS A 131 21.53 1.91 0.05
C LYS A 131 23.04 1.67 0.10
N ILE A 132 23.54 0.93 1.09
CA ILE A 132 24.95 0.54 1.17
C ILE A 132 25.31 -0.42 0.04
N ILE A 133 24.46 -1.40 -0.24
CA ILE A 133 24.63 -2.37 -1.32
C ILE A 133 24.64 -1.67 -2.68
N LEU A 134 23.69 -0.77 -2.95
CA LEU A 134 23.65 0.01 -4.20
C LEU A 134 24.91 0.84 -4.37
N LYS A 135 25.37 1.53 -3.32
CA LYS A 135 26.65 2.27 -3.37
C LYS A 135 27.87 1.35 -3.57
N ALA A 136 27.83 0.11 -3.12
CA ALA A 136 28.90 -0.85 -3.32
C ALA A 136 28.89 -1.41 -4.76
N LEU A 137 27.70 -1.62 -5.33
CA LEU A 137 27.51 -2.01 -6.73
C LEU A 137 27.92 -0.87 -7.68
N GLU A 138 27.72 0.40 -7.30
CA GLU A 138 28.16 1.57 -8.09
C GLU A 138 29.69 1.80 -8.10
N ARG A 139 30.48 1.07 -7.31
CA ARG A 139 31.94 1.24 -7.19
C ARG A 139 32.70 0.34 -8.16
N ASP A 140 32.45 0.53 -9.45
CA ASP A 140 33.30 -0.06 -10.48
C ASP A 140 34.67 0.65 -10.55
N LEU A 141 35.61 0.05 -11.27
CA LEU A 141 36.96 0.59 -11.41
C LEU A 141 36.93 1.97 -12.08
N GLU A 142 35.97 2.24 -12.97
CA GLU A 142 35.84 3.54 -13.63
C GLU A 142 35.44 4.64 -12.64
N TRP A 143 34.55 4.35 -11.69
CA TRP A 143 34.23 5.25 -10.59
C TRP A 143 35.45 5.56 -9.71
N VAL A 144 36.29 4.55 -9.44
CA VAL A 144 37.54 4.73 -8.67
C VAL A 144 38.53 5.60 -9.45
N LEU A 145 38.69 5.34 -10.75
CA LEU A 145 39.57 6.08 -11.65
C LEU A 145 39.08 7.51 -11.96
N ASN A 146 37.84 7.86 -11.61
CA ASN A 146 37.35 9.24 -11.71
C ASN A 146 37.48 10.04 -10.41
N ARG A 147 37.92 9.42 -9.31
CA ARG A 147 38.19 10.14 -8.05
C ARG A 147 39.60 10.69 -8.02
N SER A 148 39.73 12.00 -7.79
CA SER A 148 41.01 12.70 -7.59
C SER A 148 41.82 12.21 -6.38
N SER A 149 41.19 11.47 -5.45
CA SER A 149 41.82 10.94 -4.23
C SER A 149 42.29 9.49 -4.32
N ALA A 150 42.23 8.86 -5.50
CA ALA A 150 42.65 7.46 -5.66
C ALA A 150 44.18 7.34 -5.50
N THR A 151 44.63 6.30 -4.79
CA THR A 151 46.07 6.02 -4.59
C THR A 151 46.39 4.56 -4.90
N TYR A 152 47.61 4.29 -5.36
CA TYR A 152 48.17 2.95 -5.51
C TYR A 152 49.48 2.86 -4.73
N LYS A 153 49.59 1.91 -3.80
CA LYS A 153 50.74 1.78 -2.87
C LYS A 153 51.06 3.08 -2.12
N GLY A 154 50.04 3.88 -1.81
CA GLY A 154 50.18 5.15 -1.10
C GLY A 154 50.60 6.35 -1.98
N ILE A 155 50.81 6.14 -3.28
CA ILE A 155 51.11 7.20 -4.25
C ILE A 155 49.80 7.64 -4.93
N PRO A 156 49.47 8.94 -5.01
CA PRO A 156 48.31 9.42 -5.77
C PRO A 156 48.37 9.00 -7.23
N ILE A 157 47.26 8.51 -7.75
CA ILE A 157 47.10 8.17 -9.17
C ILE A 157 46.86 9.47 -9.94
N ASP A 158 47.75 9.81 -10.86
CA ASP A 158 47.64 11.02 -11.69
C ASP A 158 46.86 10.80 -12.99
N ASP A 159 46.78 11.82 -13.85
CA ASP A 159 46.01 11.74 -15.10
C ASP A 159 46.64 10.79 -16.13
N ASN A 160 47.97 10.65 -16.15
CA ASN A 160 48.66 9.71 -17.04
C ASN A 160 48.44 8.28 -16.57
N ASP A 161 48.55 8.04 -15.26
CA ASP A 161 48.24 6.74 -14.66
C ASP A 161 46.81 6.31 -15.01
N ARG A 162 45.84 7.23 -14.89
CA ARG A 162 44.43 6.96 -15.26
C ARG A 162 44.28 6.63 -16.73
N TYR A 163 44.98 7.34 -17.60
CA TYR A 163 44.97 7.08 -19.03
C TYR A 163 45.53 5.69 -19.36
N ASP A 164 46.69 5.35 -18.78
CA ASP A 164 47.35 4.06 -19.01
C ASP A 164 46.50 2.90 -18.48
N ILE A 165 45.90 3.05 -17.29
CA ILE A 165 45.00 2.05 -16.73
C ILE A 165 43.78 1.85 -17.65
N ARG A 166 43.17 2.93 -18.15
CA ARG A 166 42.05 2.81 -19.10
C ARG A 166 42.46 2.12 -20.38
N LYS A 167 43.59 2.48 -20.97
CA LYS A 167 44.11 1.84 -22.19
C LYS A 167 44.41 0.36 -21.98
N PHE A 168 44.97 0.00 -20.83
CA PHE A 168 45.17 -1.38 -20.45
C PHE A 168 43.83 -2.15 -20.39
N LEU A 169 42.83 -1.57 -19.73
CA LEU A 169 41.51 -2.19 -19.61
C LEU A 169 40.81 -2.33 -20.97
N GLU A 170 40.81 -1.27 -21.78
CA GLU A 170 40.29 -1.30 -23.15
C GLU A 170 40.98 -2.39 -23.96
N TYR A 171 42.31 -2.44 -23.96
CA TYR A 171 43.05 -3.41 -24.76
C TYR A 171 42.78 -4.86 -24.32
N HIS A 172 42.86 -5.15 -23.02
CA HIS A 172 42.74 -6.52 -22.51
C HIS A 172 41.31 -7.01 -22.33
N PHE A 173 40.33 -6.11 -22.27
CA PHE A 173 38.93 -6.45 -22.00
C PHE A 173 37.94 -5.83 -23.00
N HIS A 174 38.38 -5.45 -24.21
CA HIS A 174 37.54 -4.84 -25.25
C HIS A 174 36.30 -5.65 -25.62
N GLU A 175 36.32 -6.97 -25.47
CA GLU A 175 35.18 -7.84 -25.78
C GLU A 175 34.13 -7.89 -24.67
N ARG A 176 34.38 -7.29 -23.49
CA ARG A 176 33.41 -7.29 -22.39
C ARG A 176 32.28 -6.32 -22.67
N THR A 177 31.06 -6.84 -22.71
CA THR A 177 29.83 -6.05 -22.64
C THR A 177 29.30 -6.04 -21.21
N ALA A 178 28.77 -4.91 -20.75
CA ALA A 178 28.05 -4.89 -19.48
C ALA A 178 26.86 -5.86 -19.59
N PRO A 179 26.69 -6.81 -18.66
CA PRO A 179 25.49 -7.62 -18.62
C PRO A 179 24.28 -6.72 -18.33
N ASP A 180 23.08 -7.22 -18.62
CA ASP A 180 21.86 -6.55 -18.14
C ASP A 180 21.96 -6.44 -16.60
N LYS A 181 21.58 -5.28 -16.05
CA LYS A 181 21.66 -5.06 -14.60
C LYS A 181 20.82 -6.05 -13.79
N SER A 182 19.80 -6.66 -14.41
CA SER A 182 19.01 -7.75 -13.84
C SER A 182 19.75 -9.09 -13.73
N GLU A 183 20.86 -9.26 -14.45
CA GLU A 183 21.69 -10.47 -14.46
C GLU A 183 22.94 -10.35 -13.56
N TRP A 184 23.11 -9.21 -12.87
CA TRP A 184 24.25 -9.03 -11.97
C TRP A 184 24.24 -10.12 -10.89
N PRO A 185 25.36 -10.84 -10.63
CA PRO A 185 25.44 -11.74 -9.49
C PRO A 185 25.10 -10.99 -8.19
N LEU A 186 23.88 -11.25 -7.71
CA LEU A 186 23.41 -10.79 -6.41
C LEU A 186 24.26 -11.48 -5.33
N PRO A 187 24.63 -10.78 -4.24
CA PRO A 187 25.26 -11.42 -3.10
C PRO A 187 24.46 -12.65 -2.64
N SER A 188 25.13 -13.71 -2.19
CA SER A 188 24.51 -15.03 -1.95
C SER A 188 23.31 -15.00 -0.98
N ASN A 189 23.21 -13.98 -0.13
CA ASN A 189 22.11 -13.73 0.80
C ASN A 189 20.86 -13.11 0.15
N TRP A 190 20.90 -12.73 -1.13
CA TRP A 190 19.79 -12.10 -1.85
C TRP A 190 18.89 -13.11 -2.58
N LYS A 191 19.31 -14.38 -2.70
CA LYS A 191 18.54 -15.46 -3.34
C LYS A 191 17.23 -15.84 -2.62
N GLU A 192 17.02 -15.34 -1.41
CA GLU A 192 15.82 -15.58 -0.61
C GLU A 192 14.79 -14.43 -0.69
N ILE A 193 15.13 -13.32 -1.35
CA ILE A 193 14.21 -12.18 -1.48
C ILE A 193 13.39 -12.35 -2.77
N HIS A 194 12.15 -12.81 -2.61
CA HIS A 194 11.16 -12.82 -3.69
C HIS A 194 10.76 -11.38 -4.01
N PHE A 195 11.25 -10.85 -5.12
CA PHE A 195 10.73 -9.62 -5.70
C PHE A 195 9.33 -9.88 -6.25
N PRO A 196 8.31 -9.07 -5.88
CA PRO A 196 7.02 -9.14 -6.56
C PRO A 196 7.24 -8.75 -8.01
N THR A 197 7.03 -9.69 -8.93
CA THR A 197 7.11 -9.43 -10.36
C THR A 197 6.09 -8.37 -10.73
N SER A 198 6.55 -7.35 -11.45
CA SER A 198 5.71 -6.32 -12.07
C SER A 198 4.96 -6.91 -13.27
N GLU A 199 4.09 -7.88 -13.02
CA GLU A 199 3.16 -8.41 -14.01
C GLU A 199 1.82 -8.61 -13.31
N THR A 200 1.03 -7.54 -13.29
CA THR A 200 -0.45 -7.56 -13.33
C THR A 200 -0.93 -6.12 -13.45
N THR A 201 -0.66 -5.52 -14.61
CA THR A 201 -1.53 -4.48 -15.16
C THR A 201 -1.70 -4.77 -16.64
N GLU A 202 -2.49 -5.78 -16.94
CA GLU A 202 -3.22 -5.88 -18.20
C GLU A 202 -4.47 -6.74 -17.97
N GLU A 203 -5.57 -6.23 -18.53
CA GLU A 203 -6.99 -6.63 -18.42
C GLU A 203 -7.83 -6.08 -17.24
#